data_AF-A0A2D8J8X2-F1
#
_entry.id   AF-A0A2D8J8X2-F1
#
_cell.length_a   1.000
_cell.length_b   1.000
_cell.length_c   1.000
_cell.angle_alpha   90.00
_cell.angle_beta   90.00
_cell.angle_gamma   90.00
#
_symmetry.space_group_name_H-M   'P 1'
#
loop_
_entity.id
_entity.type
_entity.pdbx_description
1 polymer ?
#
loop_
_entity_poly.entity_id
_entity_poly.type
_entity_poly.pdbx_seq_one_letter_code
_entity_poly.pdbx_strand_id
1 'polypeptide(L)'
;AYTDFTPPAPVAAVGVPSAQTVNSSLGVSNTIILLALALVFIILVIMLFLVQRTLLRIAKLSGVEIKVEKKPKRTPIWMAFIQNQFLVMTSVILLLLSSAYFVYGYFMQVGVDQGYMPVQPIHYSHKIHAGANQIECKYCHSSARVSKHSGIPSLNVCMNCHRNIAEYNGEEDLENGYTKDFYTKEIKKLYAAVGWDEENQRYTGETQPVKWVRIHNLPDFVYFNHAQHVQVGEIECQKCHGPVEEMEIMYQYSPLTMGWCINCHRETNVKVESNEYYAKIHEALSKKYGVEKLTVAQMGGLECGKCHY
;
A
#
# COMPACT_ATOMS: atom_id res chain seq x y z
N ALA A 1 -16.82 3.61 15.22
CA ALA A 1 -16.25 2.41 14.61
C ALA A 1 -15.85 2.79 13.20
N TYR A 2 -14.55 2.83 12.89
CA TYR A 2 -14.03 3.32 11.61
C TYR A 2 -13.89 2.14 10.64
N THR A 3 -15.01 1.55 10.23
CA THR A 3 -15.02 0.36 9.37
C THR A 3 -14.87 0.69 7.88
N ASP A 4 -14.97 1.96 7.52
CA ASP A 4 -15.19 2.35 6.12
C ASP A 4 -13.93 2.95 5.46
N PHE A 5 -12.87 3.24 6.23
CA PHE A 5 -11.60 3.67 5.67
C PHE A 5 -10.81 2.46 5.17
N THR A 6 -10.62 2.40 3.86
CA THR A 6 -9.74 1.40 3.22
C THR A 6 -8.39 2.07 2.92
N PRO A 7 -7.27 1.56 3.46
CA PRO A 7 -5.95 2.11 3.13
C PRO A 7 -5.69 1.92 1.63
N PRO A 8 -4.95 2.86 0.99
CA PRO A 8 -4.59 2.73 -0.42
C PRO A 8 -3.84 1.41 -0.65
N ALA A 9 -4.12 0.74 -1.77
CA ALA A 9 -3.50 -0.53 -2.11
C ALA A 9 -1.96 -0.41 -2.08
N PRO A 10 -1.23 -1.44 -1.59
CA PRO A 10 0.23 -1.43 -1.58
C PRO A 10 0.74 -1.21 -3.01
N VAL A 11 1.53 -0.16 -3.19
CA VAL A 11 2.11 0.17 -4.48
C VAL A 11 3.11 -0.94 -4.82
N ALA A 12 2.79 -1.77 -5.81
CA ALA A 12 3.77 -2.68 -6.39
C ALA A 12 4.96 -1.86 -6.87
N ALA A 13 6.19 -2.31 -6.58
CA ALA A 13 7.41 -1.63 -6.98
C ALA A 13 7.34 -1.28 -8.48
N VAL A 14 7.23 0.02 -8.77
CA VAL A 14 7.19 0.52 -10.13
C VAL A 14 8.59 0.34 -10.72
N GLY A 15 8.74 -0.62 -11.62
CA GLY A 15 9.89 -0.66 -12.51
C GLY A 15 9.98 0.67 -13.26
N VAL A 16 11.18 1.25 -13.27
CA VAL A 16 11.52 2.52 -13.92
C VAL A 16 10.81 2.64 -15.28
N PRO A 17 9.97 3.67 -15.52
CA PRO A 17 9.41 3.87 -16.85
C PRO A 17 10.49 4.41 -17.77
N SER A 18 10.82 3.65 -18.81
CA SER A 18 11.55 4.16 -19.97
C SER A 18 10.77 5.34 -20.54
N ALA A 19 11.46 6.47 -20.75
CA ALA A 19 10.89 7.69 -21.32
C ALA A 19 10.12 7.40 -22.62
N GLN A 20 8.80 7.57 -22.59
CA GLN A 20 7.98 7.68 -23.80
C GLN A 20 7.67 9.15 -24.05
N THR A 21 8.23 9.64 -25.15
CA THR A 21 7.84 10.85 -25.88
C THR A 21 6.33 10.98 -25.98
N VAL A 22 5.80 12.09 -25.49
CA VAL A 22 4.40 12.48 -25.62
C VAL A 22 4.13 12.84 -27.07
N ASN A 23 3.53 11.92 -27.82
CA ASN A 23 2.84 12.24 -29.07
C ASN A 23 1.35 12.34 -28.78
N SER A 24 0.85 13.57 -28.76
CA SER A 24 -0.56 13.91 -28.71
C SER A 24 -1.24 13.54 -30.04
N SER A 25 -1.52 12.26 -30.24
CA SER A 25 -2.53 11.82 -31.21
C SER A 25 -3.81 11.53 -30.45
N LEU A 26 -4.95 12.04 -30.91
CA LEU A 26 -6.29 11.63 -30.45
C LEU A 26 -6.44 10.10 -30.62
N GLY A 27 -5.98 9.36 -29.61
CA GLY A 27 -6.03 7.90 -29.57
C GLY A 27 -7.40 7.48 -29.09
N VAL A 28 -8.24 7.03 -30.01
CA VAL A 28 -9.45 6.28 -29.67
C VAL A 28 -9.03 5.12 -28.76
N SER A 29 -9.51 5.09 -27.53
CA SER A 29 -9.10 4.07 -26.55
C SER A 29 -9.41 2.67 -27.09
N ASN A 30 -8.56 1.69 -26.80
CA ASN A 30 -8.76 0.29 -27.22
C ASN A 30 -10.15 -0.24 -26.84
N THR A 31 -10.74 0.26 -25.75
CA THR A 31 -12.12 -0.03 -25.33
C THR A 31 -13.18 0.44 -26.34
N ILE A 32 -13.02 1.62 -26.94
CA ILE A 32 -13.95 2.14 -27.96
C ILE A 32 -13.82 1.34 -29.26
N ILE A 33 -12.59 0.98 -29.66
CA ILE A 33 -12.33 0.15 -30.84
C ILE A 33 -12.97 -1.24 -30.68
N LEU A 34 -12.82 -1.86 -29.50
CA LEU A 34 -13.42 -3.16 -29.19
C LEU A 34 -14.95 -3.11 -29.19
N LEU A 35 -15.55 -2.06 -28.64
CA LEU A 35 -17.01 -1.87 -28.66
C LEU A 35 -17.53 -1.68 -30.09
N ALA A 36 -16.84 -0.90 -30.93
CA ALA A 36 -17.20 -0.71 -32.33
C ALA A 36 -17.12 -2.02 -33.12
N LEU A 37 -16.04 -2.80 -32.95
CA LEU A 37 -15.88 -4.11 -33.58
C LEU A 37 -16.97 -5.09 -33.14
N ALA A 38 -17.27 -5.17 -31.85
CA ALA A 38 -18.32 -6.04 -31.34
C ALA A 38 -19.70 -5.71 -31.95
N LEU A 39 -20.00 -4.41 -32.11
CA LEU A 39 -21.24 -3.94 -32.72
C LEU A 39 -21.32 -4.33 -34.20
N VAL A 40 -20.23 -4.17 -34.96
CA VAL A 40 -20.16 -4.61 -36.36
C VAL A 40 -20.36 -6.13 -36.48
N PHE A 41 -19.74 -6.93 -35.61
CA PHE A 41 -19.94 -8.38 -35.60
C PHE A 41 -21.39 -8.77 -35.30
N ILE A 42 -22.04 -8.09 -34.35
CA ILE A 42 -23.46 -8.33 -34.04
C ILE A 42 -24.35 -8.01 -35.25
N ILE A 43 -24.11 -6.89 -35.92
CA ILE A 43 -24.85 -6.51 -37.14
C ILE A 43 -24.66 -7.56 -38.24
N LEU A 44 -23.42 -8.02 -38.47
CA LEU A 44 -23.13 -9.04 -39.47
C LEU A 44 -23.82 -10.37 -39.16
N VAL A 45 -23.85 -10.80 -37.90
CA VAL A 45 -24.56 -12.01 -37.48
C VAL A 45 -26.07 -11.89 -37.71
N ILE A 46 -26.67 -10.73 -37.37
CA ILE A 46 -28.08 -10.47 -37.61
C ILE A 46 -28.37 -10.47 -39.11
N MET A 47 -27.53 -9.81 -39.92
CA MET A 47 -27.70 -9.75 -41.37
C MET A 47 -27.60 -11.14 -42.00
N LEU A 48 -26.60 -11.95 -41.62
CA LEU A 48 -26.48 -13.35 -42.05
C LEU A 48 -27.71 -14.18 -41.69
N PHE A 49 -28.26 -14.01 -40.49
CA PHE A 49 -29.46 -14.71 -40.07
C PHE A 49 -30.69 -14.29 -40.89
N LEU A 50 -30.84 -12.99 -41.17
CA LEU A 50 -31.92 -12.46 -41.99
C LEU A 50 -31.82 -12.94 -43.44
N VAL A 51 -30.62 -12.95 -44.02
CA VAL A 51 -30.34 -13.47 -45.37
C VAL A 51 -30.62 -14.97 -45.42
N GLN A 52 -30.14 -15.75 -44.44
CA GLN A 52 -30.44 -17.18 -44.38
C GLN A 52 -31.95 -17.43 -44.28
N ARG A 53 -32.66 -16.65 -43.47
CA ARG A 53 -34.11 -16.76 -43.30
C ARG A 53 -34.87 -16.38 -44.57
N THR A 54 -34.43 -15.37 -45.31
CA THR A 54 -35.03 -14.98 -46.58
C THR A 54 -34.74 -15.99 -47.68
N LEU A 55 -33.51 -16.48 -47.80
CA LEU A 55 -33.15 -17.56 -48.74
C LEU A 55 -33.96 -18.84 -48.48
N LEU A 56 -34.16 -19.22 -47.21
CA LEU A 56 -35.02 -20.35 -46.85
C LEU A 56 -36.50 -20.11 -47.17
N ARG A 57 -36.98 -18.87 -46.98
CA ARG A 57 -38.37 -18.49 -47.30
C ARG A 57 -38.61 -18.51 -48.82
N ILE A 58 -37.65 -18.03 -49.61
CA ILE A 58 -37.68 -18.06 -51.08
C ILE A 58 -37.58 -19.52 -51.57
N ALA A 59 -36.65 -20.31 -51.06
CA ALA A 59 -36.50 -21.72 -51.44
C ALA A 59 -37.77 -22.54 -51.16
N LYS A 60 -38.48 -22.25 -50.06
CA LYS A 60 -39.77 -22.88 -49.72
C LYS A 60 -40.91 -22.46 -50.66
N LEU A 61 -40.89 -21.21 -51.14
CA LEU A 61 -41.88 -20.70 -52.12
C LEU A 61 -41.61 -21.20 -53.54
N SER A 62 -40.36 -21.48 -53.89
CA SER A 62 -39.95 -22.01 -55.20
C SER A 62 -40.09 -23.54 -55.33
N GLY A 63 -40.74 -24.22 -54.39
CA GLY A 63 -41.05 -25.66 -54.48
C GLY A 63 -39.85 -26.60 -54.32
N VAL A 64 -38.71 -26.11 -53.83
CA VAL A 64 -37.53 -26.95 -53.56
C VAL A 64 -37.69 -27.56 -52.17
N GLU A 65 -37.93 -28.87 -52.09
CA GLU A 65 -37.84 -29.61 -50.83
C GLU A 65 -36.39 -29.65 -50.34
N ILE A 66 -36.01 -28.65 -49.54
CA ILE A 66 -34.78 -28.74 -48.76
C ILE A 66 -35.00 -29.80 -47.69
N LYS A 67 -34.56 -31.04 -47.98
CA LYS A 67 -34.33 -32.05 -46.94
C LYS A 67 -33.25 -31.51 -46.02
N VAL A 68 -33.67 -30.85 -44.95
CA VAL A 68 -32.77 -30.48 -43.86
C VAL A 68 -32.28 -31.80 -43.25
N GLU A 69 -31.13 -32.27 -43.70
CA GLU A 69 -30.46 -33.39 -43.05
C GLU A 69 -30.38 -33.06 -41.56
N LYS A 70 -30.94 -33.94 -40.72
CA LYS A 70 -30.83 -33.83 -39.27
C LYS A 70 -29.34 -33.78 -38.96
N LYS A 71 -28.83 -32.59 -38.63
CA LYS A 71 -27.43 -32.42 -38.22
C LYS A 71 -27.12 -33.52 -37.21
N PRO A 72 -26.05 -34.31 -37.41
CA PRO A 72 -25.71 -35.37 -36.48
C PRO A 72 -25.65 -34.77 -35.08
N LYS A 73 -26.19 -35.50 -34.08
CA LYS A 73 -26.12 -35.08 -32.68
C LYS A 73 -24.65 -34.83 -32.35
N ARG A 74 -24.24 -33.56 -32.33
CA ARG A 74 -22.89 -33.16 -31.96
C ARG A 74 -22.67 -33.66 -30.54
N THR A 75 -21.51 -34.25 -30.31
CA THR A 75 -21.12 -34.59 -28.94
C THR A 75 -21.14 -33.31 -28.11
N PRO A 76 -21.65 -33.36 -26.87
CA PRO A 76 -21.58 -32.21 -25.98
C PRO A 76 -20.11 -31.78 -25.82
N ILE A 77 -19.86 -30.47 -25.73
CA ILE A 77 -18.51 -29.89 -25.72
C ILE A 77 -17.65 -30.48 -24.59
N TRP A 78 -18.24 -30.75 -23.41
CA TRP A 78 -17.54 -31.39 -22.29
C TRP A 78 -17.10 -32.83 -22.60
N MET A 79 -17.88 -33.57 -23.39
CA MET A 79 -17.55 -34.95 -23.78
C MET A 79 -16.47 -34.94 -24.86
N ALA A 80 -16.53 -34.00 -25.81
CA ALA A 80 -15.46 -33.78 -26.78
C ALA A 80 -14.15 -33.33 -26.10
N PHE A 81 -14.25 -32.57 -25.00
CA PHE A 81 -13.11 -32.15 -24.20
C PHE A 81 -12.45 -33.32 -23.46
N ILE A 82 -13.24 -34.15 -22.75
CA ILE A 82 -12.72 -35.33 -22.02
C ILE A 82 -12.11 -36.36 -22.98
N GLN A 83 -12.69 -36.54 -24.17
CA GLN A 83 -12.14 -37.44 -25.19
C GLN A 83 -10.81 -36.94 -25.78
N ASN A 84 -10.52 -35.64 -25.69
CA ASN A 84 -9.28 -35.06 -26.19
C ASN A 84 -8.20 -35.04 -25.11
N GLN A 85 -7.34 -36.06 -25.12
CA GLN A 85 -6.24 -36.22 -24.16
C GLN A 85 -5.32 -34.99 -24.08
N PHE A 86 -5.09 -34.28 -25.20
CA PHE A 86 -4.26 -33.07 -25.23
C PHE A 86 -4.91 -31.92 -24.44
N LEU A 87 -6.23 -31.70 -24.62
CA LEU A 87 -6.96 -30.66 -23.89
C LEU A 87 -7.05 -30.98 -22.40
N VAL A 88 -7.26 -32.25 -22.05
CA VAL A 88 -7.26 -32.70 -20.65
C VAL A 88 -5.89 -32.49 -20.01
N MET A 89 -4.80 -32.95 -20.65
CA MET A 89 -3.43 -32.75 -20.14
C MET A 89 -3.09 -31.27 -19.97
N THR A 90 -3.37 -30.45 -20.98
CA THR A 90 -3.09 -29.01 -20.92
C THR A 90 -3.86 -28.34 -19.78
N SER A 91 -5.12 -28.70 -19.60
CA SER A 91 -5.96 -28.13 -18.54
C SER A 91 -5.51 -28.58 -17.15
N VAL A 92 -5.08 -29.82 -16.98
CA VAL A 92 -4.48 -30.31 -15.74
C VAL A 92 -3.19 -29.56 -15.42
N ILE A 93 -2.30 -29.38 -16.40
CA ILE A 93 -1.06 -28.60 -16.21
C ILE A 93 -1.38 -27.16 -15.80
N LEU A 94 -2.34 -26.52 -16.49
CA LEU A 94 -2.78 -25.16 -16.16
C LEU A 94 -3.33 -25.07 -14.73
N LEU A 95 -4.18 -26.02 -14.34
CA LEU A 95 -4.74 -26.07 -12.99
C LEU A 95 -3.65 -26.28 -11.92
N LEU A 96 -2.67 -27.14 -12.19
CA LEU A 96 -1.54 -27.36 -11.28
C LEU A 96 -0.67 -26.11 -11.13
N LEU A 97 -0.33 -25.44 -12.24
CA LEU A 97 0.45 -24.20 -12.21
C LEU A 97 -0.31 -23.06 -11.53
N SER A 98 -1.61 -22.94 -11.81
CA SER A 98 -2.49 -21.97 -11.16
C SER A 98 -2.57 -22.23 -9.64
N SER A 99 -2.79 -23.48 -9.24
CA SER A 99 -2.80 -23.87 -7.83
C SER A 99 -1.47 -23.56 -7.16
N ALA A 100 -0.34 -23.92 -7.77
CA ALA A 100 0.99 -23.61 -7.26
C ALA A 100 1.21 -22.10 -7.11
N TYR A 101 0.78 -21.30 -8.10
CA TYR A 101 0.87 -19.84 -8.06
C TYR A 101 0.07 -19.25 -6.89
N PHE A 102 -1.19 -19.65 -6.70
CA PHE A 102 -2.03 -19.15 -5.61
C PHE A 102 -1.54 -19.60 -4.23
N VAL A 103 -1.11 -20.85 -4.09
CA VAL A 103 -0.56 -21.36 -2.82
C VAL A 103 0.75 -20.65 -2.48
N TYR A 104 1.66 -20.50 -3.43
CA TYR A 104 2.89 -19.73 -3.25
C TYR A 104 2.59 -18.28 -2.90
N GLY A 105 1.67 -17.64 -3.62
CA GLY A 105 1.22 -16.27 -3.36
C GLY A 105 0.67 -16.10 -1.95
N TYR A 106 -0.17 -17.03 -1.48
CA TYR A 106 -0.70 -17.02 -0.11
C TYR A 106 0.41 -17.15 0.94
N PHE A 107 1.35 -18.09 0.77
CA PHE A 107 2.45 -18.27 1.72
C PHE A 107 3.40 -17.08 1.77
N MET A 108 3.64 -16.41 0.64
CA MET A 108 4.48 -15.20 0.61
C MET A 108 3.85 -13.98 1.30
N GLN A 109 2.56 -14.03 1.65
CA GLN A 109 1.87 -12.98 2.41
C GLN A 109 1.81 -13.27 3.93
N VAL A 110 2.28 -14.44 4.38
CA VAL A 110 2.30 -14.75 5.81
C VAL A 110 3.32 -13.85 6.53
N GLY A 111 2.87 -13.16 7.57
CA GLY A 111 3.71 -12.22 8.34
C GLY A 111 3.94 -10.86 7.67
N VAL A 112 3.13 -10.52 6.66
CA VAL A 112 3.12 -9.19 6.03
C VAL A 112 1.91 -8.40 6.56
N ASP A 113 2.15 -7.46 7.47
CA ASP A 113 1.09 -6.67 8.12
C ASP A 113 0.81 -5.33 7.41
N GLN A 114 1.03 -5.26 6.08
CA GLN A 114 0.74 -4.03 5.32
C GLN A 114 -0.74 -3.69 5.37
N GLY A 115 -1.04 -2.40 5.57
CA GLY A 115 -2.40 -1.90 5.74
C GLY A 115 -3.01 -2.20 7.10
N TYR A 116 -2.28 -2.81 8.04
CA TYR A 116 -2.77 -3.01 9.41
C TYR A 116 -3.09 -1.66 10.06
N MET A 117 -4.36 -1.50 10.45
CA MET A 117 -4.94 -0.24 10.91
C MET A 117 -5.92 -0.52 12.06
N PRO A 118 -5.43 -0.61 13.30
CA PRO A 118 -6.28 -0.82 14.46
C PRO A 118 -6.98 0.46 14.90
N VAL A 119 -8.16 0.32 15.51
CA VAL A 119 -8.84 1.43 16.18
C VAL A 119 -8.05 1.84 17.42
N GLN A 120 -7.73 3.13 17.53
CA GLN A 120 -7.03 3.70 18.67
C GLN A 120 -8.01 4.19 19.76
N PRO A 121 -7.60 4.30 21.04
CA PRO A 121 -8.47 4.78 22.11
C PRO A 121 -8.94 6.24 21.93
N ILE A 122 -8.06 7.07 21.39
CA ILE A 122 -8.32 8.45 20.96
C ILE A 122 -8.11 8.48 19.46
N HIS A 123 -9.05 9.06 18.73
CA HIS A 123 -8.93 9.27 17.29
C HIS A 123 -7.94 10.41 17.01
N TYR A 124 -6.67 10.05 16.91
CA TYR A 124 -5.58 10.97 16.64
C TYR A 124 -5.29 11.04 15.14
N SER A 125 -5.43 12.25 14.56
CA SER A 125 -5.16 12.51 13.14
C SER A 125 -3.76 13.08 12.92
N HIS A 126 -2.90 12.34 12.21
CA HIS A 126 -1.62 12.90 11.74
C HIS A 126 -1.83 13.90 10.61
N LYS A 127 -2.88 13.73 9.80
CA LYS A 127 -3.29 14.65 8.75
C LYS A 127 -3.50 16.08 9.26
N ILE A 128 -4.14 16.24 10.42
CA ILE A 128 -4.33 17.58 11.03
C ILE A 128 -3.01 18.13 11.57
N HIS A 129 -2.25 17.32 12.31
CA HIS A 129 -1.05 17.81 13.02
C HIS A 129 0.16 18.02 12.10
N ALA A 130 0.53 17.01 11.32
CA ALA A 130 1.68 17.07 10.43
C ALA A 130 1.31 17.63 9.04
N GLY A 131 0.10 17.38 8.55
CA GLY A 131 -0.38 17.88 7.26
C GLY A 131 -0.86 19.33 7.33
N ALA A 132 -2.01 19.60 7.94
CA ALA A 132 -2.59 20.94 7.95
C ALA A 132 -1.75 21.95 8.74
N ASN A 133 -1.30 21.57 9.95
CA ASN A 133 -0.55 22.46 10.84
C ASN A 133 0.97 22.41 10.61
N GLN A 134 1.47 21.52 9.74
CA GLN A 134 2.89 21.42 9.39
C GLN A 134 3.82 21.23 10.61
N ILE A 135 3.34 20.54 11.66
CA ILE A 135 4.14 20.22 12.83
C ILE A 135 5.20 19.18 12.45
N GLU A 136 6.47 19.51 12.68
CA GLU A 136 7.61 18.64 12.35
C GLU A 136 7.54 17.29 13.10
N CYS A 137 7.79 16.18 12.40
CA CYS A 137 7.61 14.82 12.93
C CYS A 137 8.37 14.59 14.25
N LYS A 138 9.62 15.06 14.33
CA LYS A 138 10.50 14.87 15.51
C LYS A 138 10.17 15.85 16.66
N TYR A 139 9.19 16.74 16.53
CA TYR A 139 8.67 17.51 17.66
C TYR A 139 7.98 16.58 18.67
N CYS A 140 7.04 15.76 18.19
CA CYS A 140 6.36 14.75 19.00
C CYS A 140 7.23 13.50 19.17
N HIS A 141 7.83 13.02 18.08
CA HIS A 141 8.68 11.82 18.08
C HIS A 141 10.15 12.14 18.30
N SER A 142 10.45 12.90 19.35
CA SER A 142 11.79 13.43 19.64
C SER A 142 12.85 12.36 19.84
N SER A 143 12.47 11.19 20.36
CA SER A 143 13.37 10.06 20.62
C SER A 143 13.97 9.47 19.34
N ALA A 144 13.37 9.70 18.16
CA ALA A 144 13.93 9.28 16.88
C ALA A 144 15.33 9.86 16.61
N ARG A 145 15.69 10.97 17.26
CA ARG A 145 17.00 11.62 17.08
C ARG A 145 18.12 10.96 17.89
N VAL A 146 17.80 10.27 18.98
CA VAL A 146 18.82 9.87 19.98
C VAL A 146 18.70 8.42 20.44
N SER A 147 17.53 7.80 20.28
CA SER A 147 17.25 6.46 20.78
C SER A 147 17.07 5.47 19.64
N LYS A 148 17.26 4.19 19.96
CA LYS A 148 16.90 3.08 19.07
C LYS A 148 15.39 3.01 18.82
N HIS A 149 14.59 3.43 19.80
CA HIS A 149 13.13 3.42 19.72
C HIS A 149 12.60 4.84 19.61
N SER A 150 11.88 5.13 18.53
CA SER A 150 11.02 6.33 18.45
C SER A 150 9.73 6.05 19.22
N GLY A 151 9.68 6.49 20.48
CA GLY A 151 8.53 6.28 21.35
C GLY A 151 7.29 7.07 20.93
N ILE A 152 6.13 6.66 21.44
CA ILE A 152 4.90 7.45 21.41
C ILE A 152 5.10 8.64 22.37
N PRO A 153 4.74 9.89 21.98
CA PRO A 153 4.90 11.05 22.85
C PRO A 153 4.12 10.88 24.16
N SER A 154 4.70 11.36 25.26
CA SER A 154 3.96 11.49 26.52
C SER A 154 2.83 12.52 26.35
N LEU A 155 1.74 12.36 27.12
CA LEU A 155 0.59 13.27 27.04
C LEU A 155 0.93 14.72 27.44
N ASN A 156 2.06 14.95 28.12
CA ASN A 156 2.56 16.30 28.39
C ASN A 156 2.83 17.09 27.09
N VAL A 157 3.32 16.43 26.04
CA VAL A 157 3.56 17.06 24.74
C VAL A 157 2.23 17.53 24.13
N CYS A 158 1.18 16.72 24.26
CA CYS A 158 -0.16 17.09 23.80
C CYS A 158 -0.66 18.34 24.56
N MET A 159 -0.47 18.36 25.88
CA MET A 159 -0.95 19.47 26.72
C MET A 159 -0.17 20.78 26.53
N ASN A 160 1.01 20.78 25.91
CA ASN A 160 1.72 22.03 25.60
C ASN A 160 0.90 22.96 24.70
N CYS A 161 0.08 22.39 23.81
CA CYS A 161 -0.81 23.14 22.93
C CYS A 161 -2.26 23.04 23.39
N HIS A 162 -2.71 21.84 23.76
CA HIS A 162 -4.11 21.58 24.10
C HIS A 162 -4.59 22.21 25.41
N ARG A 163 -3.74 22.86 26.21
CA ARG A 163 -4.23 23.72 27.31
C ARG A 163 -5.06 24.91 26.80
N ASN A 164 -4.67 25.46 25.65
CA ASN A 164 -5.31 26.64 25.05
C ASN A 164 -6.19 26.29 23.85
N ILE A 165 -6.19 25.03 23.40
CA ILE A 165 -6.95 24.55 22.25
C ILE A 165 -7.96 23.51 22.76
N ALA A 166 -9.11 24.01 23.23
CA ALA A 166 -10.20 23.21 23.80
C ALA A 166 -11.19 22.68 22.77
N GLU A 167 -11.34 23.38 21.64
CA GLU A 167 -12.24 22.99 20.56
C GLU A 167 -11.48 22.86 19.25
N TYR A 168 -11.97 21.97 18.39
CA TYR A 168 -11.50 21.89 17.02
C TYR A 168 -12.06 23.05 16.19
N ASN A 169 -11.21 23.70 15.39
CA ASN A 169 -11.58 24.82 14.52
C ASN A 169 -11.07 24.66 13.08
N GLY A 170 -10.62 23.46 12.70
CA GLY A 170 -10.15 23.15 11.36
C GLY A 170 -11.27 22.69 10.42
N GLU A 171 -10.87 22.15 9.26
CA GLU A 171 -11.78 21.63 8.25
C GLU A 171 -12.55 20.40 8.76
N GLU A 172 -13.85 20.37 8.51
CA GLU A 172 -14.71 19.21 8.79
C GLU A 172 -14.77 18.30 7.57
N ASP A 173 -14.77 17.00 7.79
CA ASP A 173 -14.96 15.98 6.77
C ASP A 173 -16.32 15.30 7.03
N LEU A 174 -17.36 15.87 6.43
CA LEU A 174 -18.73 15.41 6.59
C LEU A 174 -18.98 14.04 5.94
N GLU A 175 -18.19 13.66 4.94
CA GLU A 175 -18.31 12.38 4.24
C GLU A 175 -17.91 11.22 5.16
N ASN A 176 -16.81 11.40 5.90
CA ASN A 176 -16.32 10.41 6.86
C ASN A 176 -16.87 10.61 8.29
N GLY A 177 -17.79 11.56 8.48
CA GLY A 177 -18.43 11.83 9.78
C GLY A 177 -17.54 12.56 10.79
N TYR A 178 -16.43 13.16 10.34
CA TYR A 178 -15.50 13.91 11.18
C TYR A 178 -15.93 15.37 11.28
N THR A 179 -16.77 15.65 12.26
CA THR A 179 -17.26 17.00 12.58
C THR A 179 -16.41 17.68 13.65
N LYS A 180 -16.60 18.99 13.82
CA LYS A 180 -16.05 19.77 14.91
C LYS A 180 -16.41 19.18 16.26
N ASP A 181 -17.67 18.79 16.45
CA ASP A 181 -18.14 18.18 17.69
C ASP A 181 -17.45 16.83 17.95
N PHE A 182 -17.25 16.02 16.89
CA PHE A 182 -16.51 14.77 16.99
C PHE A 182 -15.07 15.00 17.46
N TYR A 183 -14.28 15.84 16.78
CA TYR A 183 -12.88 16.07 17.19
C TYR A 183 -12.78 16.75 18.56
N THR A 184 -13.71 17.64 18.89
CA THR A 184 -13.75 18.29 20.21
C THR A 184 -13.99 17.26 21.31
N LYS A 185 -14.83 16.24 21.08
CA LYS A 185 -15.00 15.11 22.01
C LYS A 185 -13.74 14.26 22.16
N GLU A 186 -12.95 14.09 21.09
CA GLU A 186 -11.67 13.37 21.16
C GLU A 186 -10.62 14.16 21.97
N ILE A 187 -10.58 15.49 21.87
CA ILE A 187 -9.76 16.35 22.74
C ILE A 187 -10.17 16.19 24.21
N LYS A 188 -11.48 16.09 24.51
CA LYS A 188 -11.95 15.84 25.88
C LYS A 188 -11.48 14.50 26.46
N LYS A 189 -11.29 13.47 25.63
CA LYS A 189 -10.68 12.21 26.09
C LYS A 189 -9.22 12.39 26.52
N LEU A 190 -8.47 13.26 25.83
CA LEU A 190 -7.11 13.62 26.25
C LEU A 190 -7.14 14.29 27.64
N TYR A 191 -8.04 15.26 27.85
CA TYR A 191 -8.19 15.91 29.15
C TYR A 191 -8.56 14.95 30.27
N ALA A 192 -9.49 14.02 30.02
CA ALA A 192 -9.81 12.97 30.97
C ALA A 192 -8.59 12.08 31.29
N ALA A 193 -7.75 11.78 30.29
CA ALA A 193 -6.54 10.98 30.50
C ALA A 193 -5.47 11.70 31.32
N VAL A 194 -5.30 13.01 31.12
CA VAL A 194 -4.30 13.81 31.88
C VAL A 194 -4.84 14.43 33.17
N GLY A 195 -6.13 14.30 33.45
CA GLY A 195 -6.79 14.96 34.58
C GLY A 195 -6.81 16.48 34.44
N TRP A 196 -7.15 17.01 33.27
CA TRP A 196 -7.26 18.46 33.04
C TRP A 196 -8.69 18.94 33.29
N ASP A 197 -8.83 19.93 34.18
CA ASP A 197 -10.08 20.63 34.46
C ASP A 197 -10.14 21.90 33.59
N GLU A 198 -11.01 21.88 32.59
CA GLU A 198 -11.20 22.99 31.64
C GLU A 198 -11.78 24.24 32.31
N GLU A 199 -12.63 24.11 33.33
CA GLU A 199 -13.29 25.25 33.97
C GLU A 199 -12.32 26.02 34.86
N ASN A 200 -11.53 25.29 35.63
CA ASN A 200 -10.57 25.87 36.58
C ASN A 200 -9.14 25.99 36.01
N GLN A 201 -8.93 25.57 34.75
CA GLN A 201 -7.64 25.61 34.05
C GLN A 201 -6.48 25.01 34.86
N ARG A 202 -6.74 23.87 35.52
CA ARG A 202 -5.78 23.21 36.42
C ARG A 202 -5.82 21.69 36.28
N TYR A 203 -4.74 21.03 36.69
CA TYR A 203 -4.72 19.58 36.79
C TYR A 203 -5.39 19.13 38.09
N THR A 204 -6.21 18.08 38.01
CA THR A 204 -6.89 17.45 39.14
C THR A 204 -5.95 16.53 39.94
N GLY A 205 -4.87 16.05 39.31
CA GLY A 205 -3.94 15.07 39.87
C GLY A 205 -4.35 13.61 39.62
N GLU A 206 -5.54 13.38 39.09
CA GLU A 206 -6.02 12.05 38.70
C GLU A 206 -5.68 11.80 37.23
N THR A 207 -4.78 10.85 36.96
CA THR A 207 -4.31 10.55 35.59
C THR A 207 -4.56 9.10 35.23
N GLN A 208 -4.84 8.86 33.94
CA GLN A 208 -5.01 7.53 33.37
C GLN A 208 -4.20 7.42 32.07
N PRO A 209 -3.27 6.46 31.96
CA PRO A 209 -2.46 6.33 30.76
C PRO A 209 -3.31 5.87 29.57
N VAL A 210 -3.11 6.50 28.41
CA VAL A 210 -3.75 6.09 27.15
C VAL A 210 -3.07 4.81 26.65
N LYS A 211 -3.84 3.74 26.52
CA LYS A 211 -3.38 2.42 26.05
C LYS A 211 -3.35 2.36 24.52
N TRP A 212 -2.38 3.04 23.92
CA TRP A 212 -2.19 3.02 22.46
C TRP A 212 -1.95 1.61 21.91
N VAL A 213 -2.50 1.32 20.74
CA VAL A 213 -2.24 0.08 20.01
C VAL A 213 -1.07 0.31 19.08
N ARG A 214 0.03 -0.42 19.30
CA ARG A 214 1.23 -0.31 18.47
C ARG A 214 1.00 -1.01 17.13
N ILE A 215 1.21 -0.27 16.05
CA ILE A 215 1.03 -0.72 14.66
C ILE A 215 2.30 -1.41 14.16
N HIS A 216 3.42 -0.68 14.15
CA HIS A 216 4.68 -1.20 13.64
C HIS A 216 5.39 -2.06 14.69
N ASN A 217 5.45 -3.36 14.44
CA ASN A 217 6.19 -4.31 15.26
C ASN A 217 7.22 -5.07 14.42
N LEU A 218 8.39 -5.27 15.02
CA LEU A 218 9.41 -6.18 14.55
C LEU A 218 9.62 -7.22 15.65
N PRO A 219 10.00 -8.46 15.31
CA PRO A 219 10.39 -9.45 16.31
C PRO A 219 11.52 -8.94 17.20
N ASP A 220 11.56 -9.42 18.45
CA ASP A 220 12.51 -8.99 19.47
C ASP A 220 13.97 -9.37 19.17
N PHE A 221 14.19 -10.44 18.41
CA PHE A 221 15.50 -10.81 17.85
C PHE A 221 15.95 -9.89 16.70
N VAL A 222 15.25 -8.79 16.41
CA VAL A 222 15.69 -7.77 15.44
C VAL A 222 16.09 -6.51 16.19
N TYR A 223 17.35 -6.13 16.06
CA TYR A 223 17.87 -4.86 16.54
C TYR A 223 17.73 -3.78 15.45
N PHE A 224 16.77 -2.88 15.65
CA PHE A 224 16.59 -1.69 14.81
C PHE A 224 16.83 -0.42 15.63
N ASN A 225 17.57 0.53 15.06
CA ASN A 225 17.93 1.78 15.73
C ASN A 225 17.48 3.01 14.91
N HIS A 226 16.46 3.73 15.38
CA HIS A 226 15.95 4.93 14.70
C HIS A 226 17.01 6.03 14.55
N ALA A 227 17.78 6.33 15.60
CA ALA A 227 18.78 7.41 15.56
C ALA A 227 19.82 7.20 14.46
N GLN A 228 20.25 5.95 14.21
CA GLN A 228 21.17 5.65 13.12
C GLN A 228 20.55 5.94 11.74
N HIS A 229 19.31 5.56 11.52
CA HIS A 229 18.66 5.78 10.23
C HIS A 229 18.28 7.25 10.01
N VAL A 230 17.85 7.95 11.06
CA VAL A 230 17.35 9.33 10.98
C VAL A 230 18.47 10.36 11.06
N GLN A 231 19.43 10.21 11.98
CA GLN A 231 20.51 11.21 12.14
C GLN A 231 21.72 10.92 11.26
N VAL A 232 22.13 9.65 11.15
CA VAL A 232 23.34 9.29 10.38
C VAL A 232 22.98 9.00 8.93
N GLY A 233 21.94 8.20 8.71
CA GLY A 233 21.44 7.89 7.38
C GLY A 233 20.66 9.04 6.73
N GLU A 234 20.18 10.01 7.52
CA GLU A 234 19.32 11.11 7.07
C GLU A 234 18.18 10.63 6.15
N ILE A 235 17.56 9.51 6.55
CA ILE A 235 16.45 8.92 5.83
C ILE A 235 15.15 9.63 6.23
N GLU A 236 14.45 10.14 5.22
CA GLU A 236 13.13 10.75 5.41
C GLU A 236 12.12 9.77 6.00
N CYS A 237 11.30 10.25 6.94
CA CYS A 237 10.34 9.43 7.68
C CYS A 237 9.36 8.71 6.73
N GLN A 238 8.95 9.42 5.69
CA GLN A 238 7.99 8.98 4.68
C GLN A 238 8.49 7.80 3.86
N LYS A 239 9.81 7.64 3.71
CA LYS A 239 10.40 6.50 2.98
C LYS A 239 10.07 5.17 3.65
N CYS A 240 9.91 5.16 4.98
CA CYS A 240 9.58 3.96 5.73
C CYS A 240 8.09 3.92 6.13
N HIS A 241 7.54 5.04 6.62
CA HIS A 241 6.19 5.10 7.18
C HIS A 241 5.12 5.55 6.19
N GLY A 242 5.46 5.89 4.95
CA GLY A 242 4.53 6.44 3.97
C GLY A 242 4.22 7.94 4.20
N PRO A 243 3.30 8.53 3.43
CA PRO A 243 2.90 9.93 3.58
C PRO A 243 2.03 10.14 4.82
N VAL A 244 2.66 10.10 6.01
CA VAL A 244 1.96 10.17 7.32
C VAL A 244 1.18 11.47 7.48
N GLU A 245 1.66 12.55 6.88
CA GLU A 245 1.00 13.85 6.83
C GLU A 245 -0.34 13.86 6.08
N GLU A 246 -0.67 12.80 5.34
CA GLU A 246 -1.96 12.61 4.68
C GLU A 246 -2.85 11.61 5.43
N MET A 247 -2.33 10.95 6.47
CA MET A 247 -3.01 9.86 7.17
C MET A 247 -3.94 10.37 8.27
N GLU A 248 -5.24 10.22 8.04
CA GLU A 248 -6.27 10.47 9.06
C GLU A 248 -6.20 9.43 10.18
N ILE A 249 -6.05 8.16 9.81
CA ILE A 249 -5.79 7.06 10.74
C ILE A 249 -4.46 6.43 10.35
N MET A 250 -3.59 6.20 11.34
CA MET A 250 -2.29 5.58 11.08
C MET A 250 -2.47 4.11 10.67
N TYR A 251 -1.77 3.70 9.61
CA TYR A 251 -1.69 2.31 9.16
C TYR A 251 -0.25 1.95 8.78
N GLN A 252 0.06 0.65 8.72
CA GLN A 252 1.38 0.19 8.30
C GLN A 252 1.53 0.29 6.77
N TYR A 253 2.29 1.26 6.28
CA TYR A 253 2.54 1.47 4.85
C TYR A 253 3.52 0.43 4.27
N SER A 254 4.72 0.36 4.85
CA SER A 254 5.78 -0.54 4.38
C SER A 254 5.64 -1.95 4.97
N PRO A 255 6.11 -3.00 4.29
CA PRO A 255 5.96 -4.37 4.75
C PRO A 255 6.87 -4.70 5.94
N LEU A 256 7.99 -3.97 6.09
CA LEU A 256 9.00 -4.18 7.13
C LEU A 256 9.55 -5.62 7.21
N THR A 257 9.47 -6.36 6.10
CA THR A 257 10.03 -7.70 5.98
C THR A 257 11.55 -7.63 5.78
N MET A 258 12.25 -8.71 6.13
CA MET A 258 13.71 -8.80 5.99
C MET A 258 14.18 -8.47 4.56
N GLY A 259 13.48 -8.96 3.53
CA GLY A 259 13.81 -8.69 2.13
C GLY A 259 13.74 -7.20 1.78
N TRP A 260 12.75 -6.49 2.34
CA TRP A 260 12.62 -5.04 2.17
C TRP A 260 13.79 -4.28 2.82
N CYS A 261 14.18 -4.66 4.05
CA CYS A 261 15.34 -4.08 4.72
C CYS A 261 16.64 -4.29 3.93
N ILE A 262 16.88 -5.52 3.45
CA ILE A 262 18.07 -5.90 2.69
C ILE A 262 18.14 -5.12 1.38
N ASN A 263 17.04 -5.01 0.64
CA ASN A 263 17.03 -4.28 -0.62
C ASN A 263 17.28 -2.79 -0.39
N CYS A 264 16.65 -2.19 0.62
CA CYS A 264 16.94 -0.81 1.01
C CYS A 264 18.43 -0.59 1.32
N HIS A 265 19.07 -1.51 2.04
CA HIS A 265 20.51 -1.45 2.34
C HIS A 265 21.41 -1.66 1.11
N ARG A 266 20.96 -2.41 0.10
CA ARG A 266 21.68 -2.60 -1.16
C ARG A 266 21.64 -1.36 -2.03
N GLU A 267 20.54 -0.62 -2.00
CA GLU A 267 20.27 0.50 -2.90
C GLU A 267 20.61 1.87 -2.30
N THR A 268 20.59 1.98 -0.97
CA THR A 268 20.81 3.26 -0.29
C THR A 268 22.30 3.54 -0.12
N ASN A 269 22.74 4.67 -0.68
CA ASN A 269 24.08 5.20 -0.47
C ASN A 269 24.23 5.82 0.91
N VAL A 270 25.41 5.65 1.49
CA VAL A 270 25.77 6.21 2.79
C VAL A 270 26.26 7.63 2.58
N LYS A 271 25.77 8.56 3.40
CA LYS A 271 26.29 9.92 3.45
C LYS A 271 27.58 9.92 4.25
N VAL A 272 28.68 10.23 3.59
CA VAL A 272 30.06 10.13 4.12
C VAL A 272 30.80 11.46 4.02
N GLU A 273 30.27 12.41 3.27
CA GLU A 273 30.89 13.67 2.91
C GLU A 273 31.09 14.61 4.12
N SER A 274 30.26 14.47 5.15
CA SER A 274 30.25 15.33 6.35
C SER A 274 30.79 14.66 7.62
N ASN A 275 31.23 13.40 7.56
CA ASN A 275 31.57 12.63 8.75
C ASN A 275 33.03 12.13 8.73
N GLU A 276 33.87 12.80 9.51
CA GLU A 276 35.30 12.49 9.65
C GLU A 276 35.56 11.03 10.09
N TYR A 277 34.64 10.43 10.85
CA TYR A 277 34.74 9.03 11.27
C TYR A 277 34.77 8.08 10.07
N TYR A 278 34.01 8.38 9.00
CA TYR A 278 33.90 7.53 7.83
C TYR A 278 34.95 7.85 6.75
N ALA A 279 35.71 8.94 6.85
CA ALA A 279 36.64 9.35 5.80
C ALA A 279 37.64 8.25 5.41
N LYS A 280 38.31 7.63 6.39
CA LYS A 280 39.27 6.53 6.16
C LYS A 280 38.61 5.26 5.63
N ILE A 281 37.41 4.93 6.13
CA ILE A 281 36.66 3.75 5.70
C ILE A 281 36.18 3.95 4.27
N HIS A 282 35.68 5.14 3.95
CA HIS A 282 35.23 5.51 2.63
C HIS A 282 36.38 5.44 1.63
N GLU A 283 37.53 6.06 1.91
CA GLU A 283 38.70 5.98 1.02
C GLU A 283 39.13 4.52 0.75
N ALA A 284 39.24 3.70 1.81
CA ALA A 284 39.66 2.31 1.69
C ALA A 284 38.66 1.45 0.90
N LEU A 285 37.37 1.58 1.18
CA LEU A 285 36.31 0.79 0.54
C LEU A 285 36.04 1.27 -0.89
N SER A 286 36.02 2.58 -1.13
CA SER A 286 35.88 3.17 -2.47
C SER A 286 37.02 2.69 -3.39
N LYS A 287 38.26 2.65 -2.89
CA LYS A 287 39.40 2.08 -3.63
C LYS A 287 39.26 0.57 -3.89
N LYS A 288 38.75 -0.19 -2.92
CA LYS A 288 38.56 -1.64 -3.03
C LYS A 288 37.48 -2.02 -4.05
N TYR A 289 36.36 -1.30 -4.05
CA TYR A 289 35.20 -1.59 -4.90
C TYR A 289 35.17 -0.79 -6.20
N GLY A 290 36.04 0.23 -6.34
CA GLY A 290 36.10 1.07 -7.54
C GLY A 290 34.87 1.95 -7.72
N VAL A 291 34.25 2.39 -6.62
CA VAL A 291 33.02 3.22 -6.63
C VAL A 291 33.25 4.50 -5.84
N GLU A 292 32.65 5.61 -6.28
CA GLU A 292 32.71 6.89 -5.57
C GLU A 292 31.74 6.94 -4.38
N LYS A 293 30.62 6.21 -4.44
CA LYS A 293 29.61 6.15 -3.37
C LYS A 293 29.46 4.72 -2.91
N LEU A 294 29.40 4.54 -1.58
CA LEU A 294 29.23 3.24 -0.95
C LEU A 294 27.80 3.06 -0.50
N THR A 295 27.26 1.87 -0.73
CA THR A 295 25.97 1.46 -0.18
C THR A 295 26.12 0.93 1.23
N VAL A 296 25.03 0.91 1.99
CA VAL A 296 25.01 0.33 3.35
C VAL A 296 25.46 -1.14 3.31
N ALA A 297 25.10 -1.87 2.26
CA ALA A 297 25.55 -3.24 2.03
C ALA A 297 27.07 -3.35 1.87
N GLN A 298 27.72 -2.43 1.16
CA GLN A 298 29.18 -2.43 0.97
C GLN A 298 29.95 -2.07 2.25
N MET A 299 29.32 -1.39 3.21
CA MET A 299 29.86 -1.18 4.56
C MET A 299 29.64 -2.36 5.51
N GLY A 300 29.09 -3.47 5.01
CA GLY A 300 28.81 -4.66 5.81
C GLY A 300 27.47 -4.60 6.56
N GLY A 301 26.55 -3.71 6.19
CA GLY A 301 25.20 -3.63 6.77
C GLY A 301 24.25 -4.77 6.39
N LEU A 302 24.79 -5.92 5.93
CA LEU A 302 24.06 -7.15 5.62
C LEU A 302 24.56 -8.35 6.46
N GLU A 303 25.42 -8.10 7.44
CA GLU A 303 25.90 -9.14 8.36
C GLU A 303 24.82 -9.50 9.39
N CYS A 304 24.59 -10.79 9.63
CA CYS A 304 23.53 -11.28 10.53
C CYS A 304 23.63 -10.66 11.95
N GLY A 305 24.85 -10.57 12.48
CA GLY A 305 25.11 -10.06 13.83
C GLY A 305 24.89 -8.56 14.00
N LYS A 306 24.71 -7.79 12.92
CA LYS A 306 24.42 -6.34 13.01
C LYS A 306 22.92 -6.05 13.07
N CYS A 307 22.09 -7.04 12.74
CA CYS A 307 20.63 -6.88 12.68
C CYS A 307 19.91 -7.76 13.69
N HIS A 308 20.48 -8.90 14.10
CA HIS A 308 19.77 -9.89 14.91
C HIS A 308 20.27 -10.06 16.35
N TYR A 309 21.37 -9.39 16.71
CA TYR A 309 22.04 -9.47 18.01
C TYR A 309 22.66 -8.12 18.37
#